data_AF-A0A969Z4Z4-F1
#
_entry.id   AF-A0A969Z4Z4-F1
#
_cell.length_a   1.000
_cell.length_b   1.000
_cell.length_c   1.000
_cell.angle_alpha   90.00
_cell.angle_beta   90.00
_cell.angle_gamma   90.00
#
_symmetry.space_group_name_H-M   'P 1'
#
loop_
_entity.id
_entity.type
_entity.pdbx_description
1 polymer ?
#
loop_
_entity_poly.entity_id
_entity_poly.type
_entity_poly.pdbx_seq_one_letter_code
_entity_poly.pdbx_strand_id
1 'polypeptide(L)'
;MKKKQCYLLMKQKLGNELIYIDYNKIEGFKIKPRNNVKYEGIEVNKLIIINPSFIDKVLKRKIKRKLDSYLQYIIMLIENNDDADADTLRIVLDDVMRYRQLIKNKYRIYLEEKYYSLLLKKIALLEQELKNKIIKLRLQYNYEDEITEKKTR
;
A
#
# COMPACT_ATOMS: atom_id res chain seq x y z
N MET A 1 24.01 17.84 25.48
CA MET A 1 23.29 17.34 24.27
C MET A 1 24.30 17.09 23.16
N LYS A 2 24.51 15.84 22.70
CA LYS A 2 25.44 15.54 21.60
C LYS A 2 24.91 16.14 20.29
N LYS A 3 25.68 17.05 19.66
CA LYS A 3 25.38 17.60 18.34
C LYS A 3 25.33 16.44 17.33
N LYS A 4 24.20 16.32 16.62
CA LYS A 4 24.01 15.33 15.56
C LYS A 4 24.85 15.76 14.35
N GLN A 5 25.93 15.06 14.06
CA GLN A 5 26.76 15.33 12.88
C GLN A 5 26.03 14.78 11.65
N CYS A 6 25.71 15.65 10.70
CA CYS A 6 25.16 15.30 9.40
C CYS A 6 26.31 15.31 8.39
N TYR A 7 26.57 14.17 7.76
CA TYR A 7 27.61 14.03 6.74
C TYR A 7 26.98 13.99 5.35
N LEU A 8 27.51 14.76 4.41
CA LEU A 8 27.10 14.77 3.01
C LEU A 8 28.28 14.27 2.17
N LEU A 9 28.18 13.03 1.67
CA LEU A 9 29.15 12.49 0.71
C LEU A 9 28.67 12.83 -0.70
N MET A 10 29.42 13.68 -1.39
CA MET A 10 29.17 14.02 -2.79
C MET A 10 30.24 13.36 -3.66
N LYS A 11 29.82 12.68 -4.74
CA LYS A 11 30.77 12.13 -5.72
C LYS A 11 31.45 13.29 -6.45
N GLN A 12 32.70 13.57 -6.11
CA GLN A 12 33.55 14.51 -6.85
C GLN A 12 34.00 13.84 -8.16
N LYS A 13 33.86 14.54 -9.30
CA LYS A 13 34.29 14.04 -10.63
C LYS A 13 35.81 14.08 -10.86
N LEU A 14 36.60 14.48 -9.84
CA LEU A 14 37.99 14.95 -10.01
C LEU A 14 39.09 14.01 -9.50
N GLY A 15 38.77 12.80 -9.06
CA GLY A 15 39.78 11.85 -8.62
C GLY A 15 39.42 10.42 -9.00
N ASN A 16 40.42 9.65 -9.45
CA ASN A 16 40.32 8.22 -9.75
C ASN A 16 40.07 7.33 -8.51
N GLU A 17 39.68 7.90 -7.37
CA GLU A 17 39.37 7.16 -6.16
C GLU A 17 37.92 6.64 -6.21
N LEU A 18 37.79 5.34 -6.45
CA LEU A 18 36.54 4.60 -6.33
C LEU A 18 36.16 4.45 -4.86
N ILE A 19 35.36 5.39 -4.34
CA ILE A 19 34.69 5.23 -3.04
C ILE A 19 33.57 4.21 -3.22
N TYR A 20 33.81 2.97 -2.78
CA TYR A 20 32.81 1.89 -2.79
C TYR A 20 32.00 1.89 -1.49
N ILE A 21 30.78 2.41 -1.55
CA ILE A 21 29.80 2.24 -0.47
C ILE A 21 28.94 1.03 -0.84
N ASP A 22 29.01 -0.03 -0.04
CA ASP A 22 28.16 -1.19 -0.22
C ASP A 22 26.74 -0.91 0.28
N TYR A 23 25.95 -0.24 -0.56
CA TYR A 23 24.55 0.07 -0.27
C TYR A 23 23.66 -1.18 -0.05
N ASN A 24 24.14 -2.38 -0.40
CA ASN A 24 23.41 -3.61 -0.12
C ASN A 24 23.52 -4.03 1.35
N LYS A 25 24.61 -3.65 2.03
CA LYS A 25 24.83 -3.89 3.46
C LYS A 25 24.18 -2.87 4.39
N ILE A 26 23.66 -1.76 3.84
CA ILE A 26 22.98 -0.75 4.65
C ILE A 26 21.55 -1.21 4.97
N GLU A 27 21.33 -1.59 6.22
CA GLU A 27 20.01 -1.90 6.75
C GLU A 27 19.17 -0.62 6.86
N GLY A 28 18.06 -0.58 6.13
CA GLY A 28 17.19 0.59 6.09
C GLY A 28 16.02 0.44 5.13
N PHE A 29 15.08 1.36 5.24
CA PHE A 29 13.90 1.37 4.39
C PHE A 29 14.21 1.97 3.02
N LYS A 30 14.25 1.11 2.00
CA LYS A 30 14.52 1.48 0.61
C LYS A 30 13.27 2.08 -0.05
N ILE A 31 13.38 3.31 -0.53
CA ILE A 31 12.36 4.06 -1.25
C ILE A 31 12.88 4.40 -2.65
N LYS A 32 12.00 4.24 -3.65
CA LYS A 32 12.19 4.80 -4.98
C LYS A 32 11.34 6.07 -5.08
N PRO A 33 11.95 7.27 -5.10
CA PRO A 33 11.21 8.52 -5.28
C PRO A 33 10.46 8.52 -6.62
N ARG A 34 9.36 9.27 -6.68
CA ARG A 34 8.67 9.56 -7.94
C ARG A 34 9.15 10.92 -8.42
N ASN A 35 9.95 10.95 -9.48
CA ASN A 35 10.52 12.17 -10.06
C ASN A 35 9.52 12.86 -11.00
N ASN A 36 8.25 12.94 -10.57
CA ASN A 36 7.16 13.44 -11.42
C ASN A 36 7.14 14.97 -11.55
N VAL A 37 7.92 15.67 -10.71
CA VAL A 37 8.02 17.13 -10.74
C VAL A 37 9.33 17.48 -11.44
N LYS A 38 9.24 18.21 -12.56
CA LYS A 38 10.42 18.76 -13.24
C LYS A 38 11.08 19.76 -12.29
N TYR A 39 12.33 19.51 -11.96
CA TYR A 39 13.14 20.35 -11.10
C TYR A 39 14.54 20.41 -11.69
N GLU A 40 15.13 21.59 -11.70
CA GLU A 40 16.42 21.88 -12.36
C GLU A 40 17.65 21.31 -11.65
N GLY A 41 17.51 20.40 -10.68
CA GLY A 41 18.66 19.84 -9.96
C GLY A 41 18.70 18.31 -9.88
N ILE A 42 19.07 17.78 -8.73
CA ILE A 42 19.45 16.37 -8.54
C ILE A 42 18.25 15.43 -8.59
N GLU A 43 18.17 14.64 -9.67
CA GLU A 43 17.23 13.53 -9.75
C GLU A 43 17.65 12.37 -8.84
N VAL A 44 16.81 12.02 -7.87
CA VAL A 44 17.11 10.97 -6.89
C VAL A 44 16.50 9.63 -7.34
N ASN A 45 17.37 8.69 -7.73
CA ASN A 45 16.94 7.37 -8.19
C ASN A 45 16.61 6.39 -7.04
N LYS A 46 17.34 6.47 -5.92
CA LYS A 46 17.21 5.57 -4.77
C LYS A 46 17.44 6.35 -3.47
N LEU A 47 16.57 6.14 -2.50
CA LEU A 47 16.67 6.72 -1.16
C LEU A 47 16.62 5.59 -0.13
N ILE A 48 17.55 5.58 0.83
CA ILE A 48 17.54 4.64 1.96
C ILE A 48 17.36 5.44 3.24
N ILE A 49 16.27 5.19 3.95
CA ILE A 49 16.03 5.78 5.26
C ILE A 49 16.55 4.83 6.34
N ILE A 50 17.42 5.31 7.21
CA ILE A 50 18.00 4.51 8.31
C ILE A 50 17.31 4.80 9.65
N ASN A 51 16.87 6.05 9.90
CA ASN A 51 16.27 6.45 11.17
C ASN A 51 14.91 5.74 11.42
N PRO A 52 14.79 4.83 12.41
CA PRO A 52 13.57 4.04 12.63
C PRO A 52 12.33 4.88 12.88
N SER A 53 12.44 5.96 13.67
CA SER A 53 11.32 6.86 13.95
C SER A 53 10.82 7.58 12.69
N PHE A 54 11.73 7.89 11.76
CA PHE A 54 11.34 8.50 10.50
C PHE A 54 10.74 7.47 9.54
N ILE A 55 11.27 6.24 9.50
CA ILE A 55 10.69 5.14 8.72
C ILE A 55 9.24 4.89 9.14
N ASP A 56 8.98 4.76 10.46
CA ASP A 56 7.63 4.55 11.00
C ASP A 56 6.66 5.64 10.53
N LYS A 57 7.02 6.92 10.67
CA LYS A 57 6.18 8.04 10.22
C LYS A 57 5.91 8.02 8.71
N VAL A 58 6.95 7.75 7.91
CA VAL A 58 6.83 7.67 6.44
C VAL A 58 5.93 6.49 6.04
N LEU A 59 6.09 5.33 6.68
CA LEU A 59 5.27 4.15 6.45
C LEU A 59 3.82 4.38 6.86
N LYS A 60 3.57 4.95 8.05
CA LYS A 60 2.21 5.31 8.52
C LYS A 60 1.50 6.20 7.50
N ARG A 61 2.18 7.24 6.98
CA ARG A 61 1.62 8.11 5.93
C ARG A 61 1.36 7.37 4.62
N LYS A 62 2.29 6.50 4.20
CA LYS A 62 2.16 5.71 2.97
C LYS A 62 1.00 4.71 3.05
N ILE A 63 0.86 4.05 4.19
CA ILE A 63 -0.21 3.08 4.47
C ILE A 63 -1.56 3.77 4.48
N LYS A 64 -1.67 4.89 5.21
CA LYS A 64 -2.90 5.68 5.25
C LYS A 64 -3.38 6.05 3.85
N ARG A 65 -2.51 6.66 3.03
CA ARG A 65 -2.85 7.04 1.64
C ARG A 65 -3.33 5.86 0.80
N LYS A 66 -2.70 4.69 0.96
CA LYS A 66 -3.08 3.51 0.16
C LYS A 66 -4.41 2.91 0.63
N LEU A 67 -4.67 2.89 1.94
CA LEU A 67 -5.96 2.47 2.49
C LEU A 67 -7.08 3.44 2.14
N ASP A 68 -6.85 4.75 2.22
CA ASP A 68 -7.83 5.77 1.83
C ASP A 68 -8.23 5.59 0.35
N SER A 69 -7.26 5.27 -0.52
CA SER A 69 -7.52 4.95 -1.93
C SER A 69 -8.36 3.68 -2.13
N TYR A 70 -8.14 2.63 -1.33
CA TYR A 70 -8.99 1.44 -1.36
C TYR A 70 -10.41 1.76 -0.89
N LEU A 71 -10.55 2.52 0.21
CA LEU A 71 -11.86 2.94 0.72
C LEU A 71 -12.63 3.77 -0.31
N GLN A 72 -11.99 4.76 -0.93
CA GLN A 72 -12.61 5.57 -1.98
C GLN A 72 -13.08 4.71 -3.16
N TYR A 73 -12.27 3.75 -3.59
CA TYR A 73 -12.66 2.84 -4.67
C TYR A 73 -13.85 1.97 -4.27
N ILE A 74 -13.87 1.46 -3.04
CA ILE A 74 -14.98 0.64 -2.53
C ILE A 74 -16.27 1.47 -2.43
N ILE A 75 -16.20 2.70 -1.92
CA ILE A 75 -17.34 3.62 -1.86
C ILE A 75 -17.88 3.88 -3.26
N MET A 76 -17.00 4.20 -4.22
CA MET A 76 -17.38 4.40 -5.62
C MET A 76 -18.12 3.19 -6.20
N LEU A 77 -17.65 1.97 -5.91
CA LEU A 77 -18.33 0.74 -6.37
C LEU A 77 -19.69 0.54 -5.70
N ILE A 78 -19.85 0.96 -4.44
CA ILE A 78 -21.12 0.79 -3.72
C ILE A 78 -22.17 1.82 -4.17
N GLU A 79 -21.75 3.06 -4.43
CA GLU A 79 -22.66 4.15 -4.79
C GLU A 79 -23.14 4.04 -6.24
N ASN A 80 -22.29 3.57 -7.15
CA ASN A 80 -22.64 3.32 -8.55
C ASN A 80 -23.27 1.94 -8.71
N ASN A 81 -24.50 1.77 -8.17
CA ASN A 81 -25.23 0.50 -8.05
C ASN A 81 -25.44 -0.29 -9.37
N ASP A 82 -25.22 0.30 -10.55
CA ASP A 82 -25.54 -0.33 -11.83
C ASP A 82 -24.37 -1.14 -12.47
N ASP A 83 -23.12 -0.96 -12.01
CA ASP A 83 -21.92 -1.57 -12.64
C ASP A 83 -21.04 -2.39 -11.67
N ALA A 84 -21.46 -2.55 -10.42
CA ALA A 84 -20.67 -3.23 -9.39
C ALA A 84 -20.72 -4.75 -9.53
N ASP A 85 -20.05 -5.27 -10.55
CA ASP A 85 -19.99 -6.71 -10.80
C ASP A 85 -19.18 -7.45 -9.71
N ALA A 86 -19.61 -8.67 -9.38
CA ALA A 86 -19.00 -9.48 -8.34
C ALA A 86 -17.50 -9.73 -8.60
N ASP A 87 -17.11 -9.78 -9.87
CA ASP A 87 -15.71 -9.94 -10.29
C ASP A 87 -14.86 -8.70 -10.01
N THR A 88 -15.40 -7.50 -10.19
CA THR A 88 -14.70 -6.25 -9.84
C THR A 88 -14.41 -6.20 -8.34
N LEU A 89 -15.38 -6.58 -7.50
CA LEU A 89 -15.20 -6.63 -6.05
C LEU A 89 -14.18 -7.70 -5.62
N ARG A 90 -14.09 -8.83 -6.34
CA ARG A 90 -13.05 -9.86 -6.10
C ARG A 90 -11.65 -9.33 -6.36
N ILE A 91 -11.46 -8.59 -7.46
CA ILE A 91 -10.17 -7.98 -7.79
C ILE A 91 -9.72 -7.03 -6.67
N VAL A 92 -10.64 -6.21 -6.14
CA VAL A 92 -10.35 -5.32 -5.00
C VAL A 92 -9.97 -6.09 -3.76
N LEU A 93 -10.72 -7.16 -3.45
CA LEU A 93 -10.44 -8.00 -2.30
C LEU A 93 -9.04 -8.60 -2.37
N ASP A 94 -8.65 -9.12 -3.54
CA ASP A 94 -7.31 -9.67 -3.77
C ASP A 94 -6.21 -8.62 -3.60
N ASP A 95 -6.45 -7.41 -4.10
CA ASP A 95 -5.52 -6.29 -3.95
C ASP A 95 -5.35 -5.87 -2.48
N VAL A 96 -6.44 -5.83 -1.71
CA VAL A 96 -6.41 -5.55 -0.26
C VAL A 96 -5.66 -6.65 0.47
N MET A 97 -5.91 -7.92 0.15
CA MET A 97 -5.24 -9.08 0.75
C MET A 97 -3.73 -9.06 0.44
N ARG A 98 -3.36 -8.75 -0.81
CA ARG A 98 -1.96 -8.58 -1.23
C ARG A 98 -1.30 -7.43 -0.46
N TYR A 99 -2.01 -6.33 -0.25
CA TYR A 99 -1.51 -5.21 0.52
C TYR A 99 -1.31 -5.56 2.00
N ARG A 100 -2.24 -6.31 2.59
CA ARG A 100 -2.10 -6.87 3.95
C ARG A 100 -0.83 -7.70 4.08
N GLN A 101 -0.57 -8.58 3.11
CA GLN A 101 0.62 -9.44 3.11
C GLN A 101 1.91 -8.62 2.98
N LEU A 102 1.90 -7.58 2.16
CA LEU A 102 3.02 -6.64 2.04
C LEU A 102 3.33 -5.96 3.38
N ILE A 103 2.29 -5.52 4.11
CA ILE A 103 2.45 -4.92 5.45
C ILE A 103 3.08 -5.93 6.42
N LYS A 104 2.55 -7.16 6.46
CA LYS A 104 3.05 -8.24 7.35
C LYS A 104 4.52 -8.55 7.10
N ASN A 105 4.92 -8.66 5.84
CA ASN A 105 6.27 -9.11 5.49
C ASN A 105 7.30 -7.98 5.52
N LYS A 106 6.97 -6.82 4.92
CA LYS A 106 7.94 -5.76 4.68
C LYS A 106 7.90 -4.64 5.71
N TYR A 107 6.74 -4.34 6.26
CA TYR A 107 6.57 -3.16 7.12
C TYR A 107 6.53 -3.50 8.61
N ARG A 108 6.28 -4.76 8.99
CA ARG A 108 6.22 -5.20 10.40
C ARG A 108 7.44 -4.78 11.23
N ILE A 109 8.65 -4.93 10.67
CA ILE A 109 9.91 -4.62 11.36
C ILE A 109 10.01 -3.13 11.78
N TYR A 110 9.34 -2.25 11.04
CA TYR A 110 9.46 -0.80 11.21
C TYR A 110 8.27 -0.15 11.92
N LEU A 111 7.19 -0.89 12.14
CA LEU A 111 5.95 -0.36 12.71
C LEU A 111 5.83 -0.71 14.18
N GLU A 112 5.37 0.26 14.95
CA GLU A 112 5.00 0.04 16.36
C GLU A 112 3.92 -1.05 16.48
N GLU A 113 4.05 -1.93 17.46
CA GLU A 113 3.20 -3.11 17.62
C GLU A 113 1.71 -2.76 17.82
N LYS A 114 1.42 -1.76 18.65
CA LYS A 114 0.06 -1.28 18.87
C LYS A 114 -0.58 -0.78 17.59
N TYR A 115 0.16 0.00 16.80
CA TYR A 115 -0.32 0.50 15.51
C TYR A 115 -0.52 -0.63 14.50
N TYR A 116 0.43 -1.55 14.41
CA TYR A 116 0.37 -2.68 13.49
C TYR A 116 -0.82 -3.60 13.77
N SER A 117 -1.06 -3.95 15.04
CA SER A 117 -2.18 -4.81 15.42
C SER A 117 -3.53 -4.15 15.10
N LEU A 118 -3.67 -2.85 15.38
CA LEU A 118 -4.86 -2.08 15.03
C LEU A 118 -5.06 -2.01 13.51
N LEU A 119 -3.99 -1.79 12.76
CA LEU A 119 -4.01 -1.74 11.30
C LEU A 119 -4.49 -3.05 10.69
N LEU A 120 -3.98 -4.20 11.18
CA LEU A 120 -4.42 -5.51 10.69
C LEU A 120 -5.90 -5.77 11.00
N LYS A 121 -6.38 -5.39 12.20
CA LYS A 121 -7.81 -5.52 12.55
C LYS A 121 -8.68 -4.70 11.60
N LYS A 122 -8.29 -3.47 11.30
CA LYS A 122 -9.01 -2.60 10.35
C LYS A 122 -9.06 -3.20 8.94
N ILE A 123 -7.94 -3.72 8.45
CA ILE A 123 -7.88 -4.37 7.13
C ILE A 123 -8.74 -5.64 7.12
N ALA A 124 -8.71 -6.45 8.19
CA ALA A 124 -9.52 -7.66 8.28
C ALA A 124 -11.03 -7.37 8.27
N LEU A 125 -11.46 -6.31 8.96
CA LEU A 125 -12.85 -5.85 8.92
C LEU A 125 -13.27 -5.48 7.50
N LEU A 126 -12.43 -4.72 6.79
CA LEU A 126 -12.66 -4.33 5.41
C LEU A 126 -12.72 -5.54 4.45
N GLU A 127 -11.82 -6.52 4.63
CA GLU A 127 -11.86 -7.78 3.87
C GLU A 127 -13.17 -8.54 4.11
N GLN A 128 -13.69 -8.55 5.34
CA GLN A 128 -14.93 -9.23 5.69
C GLN A 128 -16.15 -8.53 5.06
N GLU A 129 -16.20 -7.20 5.08
CA GLU A 129 -17.27 -6.43 4.44
C GLU A 129 -17.31 -6.69 2.93
N LEU A 130 -16.15 -6.68 2.25
CA LEU A 130 -16.06 -7.01 0.83
C LEU A 130 -16.56 -8.42 0.52
N LYS A 131 -16.15 -9.43 1.30
CA LYS A 131 -16.62 -10.81 1.15
C LYS A 131 -18.13 -10.92 1.31
N ASN A 132 -18.68 -10.27 2.34
CA ASN A 132 -20.11 -10.28 2.59
C ASN A 132 -20.89 -9.65 1.42
N LYS A 133 -20.38 -8.55 0.84
CA LYS A 133 -21.01 -7.90 -0.32
C LYS A 133 -20.97 -8.80 -1.56
N ILE A 134 -19.83 -9.44 -1.85
CA ILE A 134 -19.70 -10.39 -2.96
C ILE A 134 -20.71 -11.54 -2.83
N ILE A 135 -20.87 -12.09 -1.61
CA ILE A 135 -21.85 -13.16 -1.35
C ILE A 135 -23.27 -12.67 -1.61
N LYS A 136 -23.63 -11.47 -1.14
CA LYS A 136 -24.97 -10.89 -1.34
C LYS A 136 -25.30 -10.72 -2.83
N LEU A 137 -24.38 -10.19 -3.61
CA LEU A 137 -24.57 -10.02 -5.06
C LEU A 137 -24.78 -11.37 -5.75
N ARG A 138 -23.96 -12.37 -5.42
CA ARG A 138 -24.09 -13.71 -5.99
C ARG A 138 -25.45 -14.36 -5.68
N LEU A 139 -25.94 -14.18 -4.45
CA LEU A 139 -27.28 -14.67 -4.09
C LEU A 139 -28.37 -13.97 -4.89
N GLN A 140 -28.29 -12.64 -5.07
CA GLN A 140 -29.25 -11.88 -5.88
C GLN A 140 -29.33 -12.39 -7.32
N TYR A 141 -28.18 -12.57 -7.99
CA TYR A 141 -28.14 -13.13 -9.35
C TYR A 141 -28.81 -14.50 -9.45
N ASN A 142 -28.47 -15.43 -8.55
CA ASN A 142 -29.07 -16.77 -8.56
C ASN A 142 -30.61 -16.73 -8.40
N TYR A 143 -31.15 -15.83 -7.57
CA TYR A 143 -32.60 -15.68 -7.40
C TYR A 143 -33.29 -15.10 -8.65
N GLU A 144 -32.66 -14.15 -9.33
CA GLU A 144 -33.18 -13.57 -10.56
C GLU A 144 -33.23 -14.61 -11.69
N ASP A 145 -32.18 -15.43 -11.83
CA ASP A 145 -32.12 -16.55 -12.78
C ASP A 145 -33.28 -17.53 -12.56
N GLU A 146 -33.52 -17.97 -11.32
CA GLU A 146 -34.63 -18.88 -10.99
C GLU A 146 -36.02 -18.29 -11.32
N ILE A 147 -36.21 -16.97 -11.18
CA ILE A 147 -37.47 -16.31 -11.51
C ILE A 147 -37.66 -16.21 -13.03
N THR A 148 -36.59 -15.93 -13.78
CA THR A 148 -36.67 -15.85 -15.25
C THR A 148 -36.95 -17.22 -15.89
N GLU A 149 -36.34 -18.30 -15.39
CA GLU A 149 -36.62 -19.67 -15.84
C GLU A 149 -38.06 -20.12 -15.56
N LYS A 150 -38.66 -19.68 -14.45
CA LYS A 150 -40.07 -19.98 -14.13
C LYS A 150 -41.07 -19.21 -14.97
N LYS A 151 -40.70 -18.04 -15.53
CA LYS A 151 -41.58 -17.23 -16.40
C LYS A 151 -41.53 -17.66 -17.87
N THR A 152 -40.52 -18.42 -18.27
CA THR A 152 -40.34 -18.92 -19.65
C THR A 152 -40.91 -20.32 -19.88
N ARG A 153 -41.41 -20.98 -18.82
CA ARG A 153 -42.20 -22.22 -18.87
C ARG A 153 -43.68 -21.92 -18.67
#